data_AF-A0A0B1SIL9-F1
#
_entry.id   AF-A0A0B1SIL9-F1
#
_cell.length_a   1.000
_cell.length_b   1.000
_cell.length_c   1.000
_cell.angle_alpha   90.00
_cell.angle_beta   90.00
_cell.angle_gamma   90.00
#
_symmetry.space_group_name_H-M   'P 1'
#
loop_
_entity.id
_entity.type
_entity.pdbx_description
1 polymer ?
#
loop_
_entity_poly.entity_id
_entity_poly.type
_entity_poly.pdbx_seq_one_letter_code
_entity_poly.pdbx_strand_id
1 'polypeptide(L)'
;VKTVNPLFQSKFLFFVRHPEGQELKFEAFDDGTRKSLGTLTLPLNQLIKEPQMEYYQQTFMLTWGVHQCPMVLTVRLRGFEAAGKKPDIVKENAFSGEILIPHKS
;
A
#
# COMPACT_ATOMS: atom_id res chain seq x y z
N VAL A 1 20.74 -24.45 -0.35
CA VAL A 1 20.46 -24.67 -1.79
C VAL A 1 20.98 -23.46 -2.55
N LYS A 2 21.72 -23.63 -3.65
CA LYS A 2 22.15 -22.54 -4.53
C LYS A 2 21.14 -22.40 -5.67
N THR A 3 20.66 -21.20 -5.96
CA THR A 3 19.68 -20.94 -7.03
C THR A 3 19.80 -19.50 -7.52
N VAL A 4 19.50 -19.27 -8.80
CA VAL A 4 19.34 -17.93 -9.40
C VAL A 4 17.87 -17.50 -9.49
N ASN A 5 16.95 -18.40 -9.11
CA ASN A 5 15.52 -18.13 -9.01
C ASN A 5 15.03 -18.49 -7.59
N PRO A 6 15.38 -17.67 -6.58
CA PRO A 6 15.01 -17.94 -5.20
C PRO A 6 13.51 -17.69 -4.99
N LEU A 7 12.86 -18.59 -4.24
CA LEU A 7 11.49 -18.40 -3.79
C LEU A 7 11.49 -17.99 -2.32
N PHE A 8 11.00 -16.78 -2.04
CA PHE A 8 10.79 -16.30 -0.67
C PHE A 8 9.29 -16.21 -0.40
N GLN A 9 8.79 -16.99 0.56
CA GLN A 9 7.41 -16.93 1.03
C GLN A 9 7.30 -16.08 2.31
N SER A 10 8.05 -14.97 2.34
CA SER A 10 8.15 -14.09 3.50
C SER A 10 7.17 -12.93 3.40
N LYS A 11 6.64 -12.49 4.54
CA LYS A 11 5.80 -11.30 4.66
C LYS A 11 6.45 -10.31 5.61
N PHE A 12 6.62 -9.07 5.14
CA PHE A 12 7.17 -7.97 5.93
C PHE A 12 6.08 -6.91 6.15
N LEU A 13 6.11 -6.27 7.31
CA LEU A 13 5.17 -5.21 7.69
C LEU A 13 5.96 -4.00 8.16
N PHE A 14 5.55 -2.83 7.68
CA PHE A 14 6.19 -1.56 8.00
C PHE A 14 5.11 -0.56 8.42
N PHE A 15 5.39 0.22 9.48
CA PHE A 15 4.58 1.38 9.79
C PHE A 15 5.05 2.57 8.94
N VAL A 16 4.11 3.19 8.23
CA VAL A 16 4.34 4.30 7.29
C VAL A 16 3.55 5.50 7.82
N ARG A 17 4.19 6.68 7.92
CA ARG A 17 3.53 7.89 8.46
C ARG A 17 3.07 8.84 7.35
N HIS A 18 3.99 9.20 6.44
CA HIS A 18 3.74 10.12 5.33
C HIS A 18 4.09 9.38 4.02
N PRO A 19 3.19 8.51 3.52
CA PRO A 19 3.49 7.64 2.38
C PRO A 19 3.88 8.42 1.12
N GLU A 20 3.34 9.62 0.90
CA GLU A 20 3.63 10.46 -0.26
C GLU A 20 5.11 10.88 -0.39
N GLY A 21 5.85 10.92 0.72
CA GLY A 21 7.28 11.28 0.76
C GLY A 21 8.20 10.10 1.08
N GLN A 22 7.68 8.87 1.09
CA GLN A 22 8.44 7.67 1.47
C GLN A 22 8.57 6.67 0.33
N GLU A 23 9.59 5.84 0.43
CA GLU A 23 9.95 4.82 -0.56
C GLU A 23 10.30 3.50 0.13
N LEU A 24 9.94 2.39 -0.50
CA LEU A 24 10.41 1.06 -0.11
C LEU A 24 11.64 0.71 -0.95
N LYS A 25 12.75 0.40 -0.30
CA LYS A 25 13.99 -0.04 -0.95
C LYS A 25 14.20 -1.52 -0.75
N PHE A 26 14.45 -2.21 -1.84
CA PHE A 26 14.83 -3.60 -1.87
C PHE A 26 16.25 -3.70 -2.39
N GLU A 27 17.05 -4.55 -1.77
CA GLU A 27 18.36 -4.93 -2.26
C GLU A 27 18.44 -6.45 -2.23
N ALA A 28 18.76 -7.04 -3.37
CA ALA A 28 19.16 -8.43 -3.44
C ALA A 28 20.68 -8.49 -3.32
N PHE A 29 21.20 -9.39 -2.50
CA PHE A 29 22.62 -9.65 -2.40
C PHE A 29 22.88 -11.16 -2.32
N ASP A 30 24.03 -11.57 -2.83
CA ASP A 30 24.51 -12.94 -2.69
C ASP A 30 25.01 -13.15 -1.26
N ASP A 31 24.44 -14.11 -0.53
CA ASP A 31 24.76 -14.32 0.90
C ASP A 31 26.20 -14.80 1.12
N GLY A 32 26.78 -15.53 0.16
CA GLY A 32 28.14 -16.05 0.28
C GLY A 32 29.22 -15.00 0.01
N THR A 33 29.07 -14.22 -1.04
CA THR A 33 30.04 -13.21 -1.49
C THR A 33 29.73 -11.81 -0.96
N ARG A 34 28.55 -11.61 -0.36
CA ARG A 34 28.00 -10.31 0.06
C ARG A 34 27.87 -9.29 -1.08
N LYS A 35 27.94 -9.73 -2.34
CA LYS A 35 27.83 -8.85 -3.50
C LYS A 35 26.39 -8.47 -3.77
N SER A 36 26.13 -7.19 -4.01
CA SER A 36 24.82 -6.71 -4.48
C SER A 36 24.48 -7.29 -5.85
N LEU A 37 23.27 -7.81 -5.99
CA LEU A 37 22.71 -8.41 -7.20
C LEU A 37 21.69 -7.49 -7.89
N GLY A 38 21.27 -6.42 -7.21
CA GLY A 38 20.31 -5.48 -7.76
C GLY A 38 19.55 -4.74 -6.68
N THR A 39 19.07 -3.53 -6.99
CA THR A 39 18.18 -2.78 -6.09
C THR A 39 16.88 -2.39 -6.79
N LEU A 40 15.81 -2.26 -6.01
CA LEU A 40 14.54 -1.69 -6.44
C LEU A 40 14.13 -0.62 -5.45
N THR A 41 13.79 0.56 -5.95
CA THR A 41 13.19 1.63 -5.16
C THR A 41 11.76 1.79 -5.63
N LEU A 42 10.80 1.60 -4.73
CA LEU A 42 9.37 1.74 -4.97
C LEU A 42 8.83 2.97 -4.21
N PRO A 43 8.57 4.09 -4.89
CA PRO A 43 7.92 5.25 -4.28
C PRO A 43 6.50 4.90 -3.83
N LEU A 44 6.18 5.15 -2.56
CA LEU A 44 4.85 4.84 -2.02
C LEU A 44 3.76 5.76 -2.60
N ASN A 45 4.14 6.94 -3.09
CA ASN A 45 3.22 7.85 -3.79
C ASN A 45 2.63 7.27 -5.09
N GLN A 46 3.28 6.28 -5.71
CA GLN A 46 2.75 5.56 -6.86
C GLN A 46 1.75 4.51 -6.39
N LEU A 47 2.11 3.74 -5.36
CA LEU A 47 1.24 2.72 -4.77
C LEU A 47 -0.10 3.28 -4.27
N ILE A 48 -0.11 4.49 -3.68
CA ILE A 48 -1.34 5.15 -3.21
C ILE A 48 -2.35 5.37 -4.36
N LYS A 49 -1.87 5.55 -5.59
CA LYS A 49 -2.72 5.85 -6.75
C LYS A 49 -3.31 4.59 -7.39
N GLU A 50 -2.81 3.42 -7.02
CA GLU A 50 -3.29 2.14 -7.54
C GLU A 50 -4.65 1.75 -6.94
N PRO A 51 -5.48 0.98 -7.68
CA PRO A 51 -6.67 0.36 -7.12
C PRO A 51 -6.34 -0.42 -5.85
N GLN A 52 -7.14 -0.20 -4.80
CA GLN A 52 -6.93 -0.83 -3.48
C GLN A 52 -5.55 -0.54 -2.85
N MET A 53 -4.82 0.46 -3.35
CA MET A 53 -3.44 0.78 -2.96
C MET A 53 -2.54 -0.46 -2.95
N GLU A 54 -2.60 -1.23 -4.04
CA GLU A 54 -2.01 -2.56 -4.15
C GLU A 54 -1.32 -2.81 -5.49
N TYR A 55 -0.10 -3.35 -5.42
CA TYR A 55 0.50 -4.13 -6.49
C TYR A 55 0.32 -5.61 -6.14
N TYR A 56 -0.41 -6.36 -6.96
CA TYR A 56 -0.65 -7.79 -6.72
C TYR A 56 0.18 -8.63 -7.70
N GLN A 57 1.10 -9.44 -7.17
CA GLN A 57 2.00 -10.30 -7.96
C GLN A 57 2.66 -9.56 -9.14
N GLN A 58 3.07 -8.32 -8.90
CA GLN A 58 3.67 -7.45 -9.90
C GLN A 58 5.15 -7.80 -10.07
N THR A 59 5.61 -7.89 -11.32
CA THR A 59 7.03 -8.01 -11.65
C THR A 59 7.68 -6.62 -11.65
N PHE A 60 8.78 -6.50 -10.90
CA PHE A 60 9.65 -5.34 -10.86
C PHE A 60 11.05 -5.75 -11.33
N MET A 61 11.77 -4.83 -11.98
CA MET A 61 13.14 -5.08 -12.42
C MET A 61 14.11 -4.45 -11.43
N LEU A 62 15.05 -5.25 -10.92
CA LEU A 62 16.16 -4.69 -10.15
C LEU A 62 17.11 -3.93 -11.08
N THR A 63 17.70 -2.86 -10.56
CA THR A 63 18.78 -2.11 -11.22
C THR A 63 20.04 -2.98 -11.36
N TRP A 64 21.02 -2.51 -12.16
CA TRP A 64 22.24 -3.17 -12.65
C TRP A 64 22.14 -3.75 -14.08
N GLY A 65 22.50 -2.91 -15.06
CA GLY A 65 22.37 -3.16 -16.49
C GLY A 65 23.45 -4.07 -17.06
N VAL A 66 23.22 -5.37 -17.03
CA VAL A 66 23.68 -6.32 -18.08
C VAL A 66 22.78 -7.56 -18.13
N HIS A 67 22.11 -7.89 -17.02
CA HIS A 67 21.12 -8.96 -16.93
C HIS A 67 19.84 -8.42 -16.31
N GLN A 68 18.70 -8.71 -16.94
CA GLN A 68 17.38 -8.41 -16.39
C GLN A 68 17.18 -9.29 -15.13
N CYS A 69 17.00 -8.68 -13.95
CA CYS A 69 16.73 -9.41 -12.71
C CYS A 69 15.29 -9.10 -12.24
N PRO A 70 14.31 -9.95 -12.61
CA PRO A 70 12.93 -9.76 -12.20
C PRO A 70 12.71 -10.19 -10.74
N MET A 71 11.90 -9.42 -10.03
CA MET A 71 11.39 -9.74 -8.69
C MET A 71 9.86 -9.64 -8.71
N VAL A 72 9.16 -10.69 -8.28
CA VAL A 72 7.70 -10.68 -8.18
C VAL A 72 7.29 -10.37 -6.74
N LEU A 73 6.48 -9.32 -6.55
CA LEU A 73 6.05 -8.87 -5.23
C LEU A 73 4.53 -8.63 -5.19
N THR A 74 3.95 -8.86 -4.01
CA THR A 74 2.68 -8.26 -3.63
C THR A 74 2.96 -7.19 -2.59
N VAL A 75 2.61 -5.94 -2.89
CA VAL A 75 2.79 -4.79 -2.00
C VAL A 75 1.42 -4.15 -1.75
N ARG A 76 1.07 -3.95 -0.48
CA ARG A 76 -0.22 -3.39 -0.06
C ARG A 76 0.00 -2.27 0.93
N LEU A 77 -0.53 -1.10 0.64
CA LEU A 77 -0.67 -0.03 1.61
C LEU A 77 -2.08 -0.06 2.20
N ARG A 78 -2.18 0.08 3.52
CA ARG A 78 -3.46 0.06 4.24
C ARG A 78 -3.47 1.23 5.22
N GLY A 79 -4.56 2.00 5.19
CA GLY A 79 -4.79 3.07 6.17
C GLY A 79 -4.95 2.47 7.56
N PHE A 80 -4.31 3.08 8.55
CA PHE A 80 -4.50 2.71 9.94
C PHE A 80 -5.61 3.59 10.51
N GLU A 81 -6.80 3.02 10.70
CA GLU A 81 -7.83 3.68 11.49
C GLU A 81 -7.62 3.28 12.95
N ALA A 82 -7.24 4.26 13.78
CA ALA A 82 -7.20 4.05 15.22
C ALA A 82 -8.61 3.69 15.68
N ALA A 83 -8.77 2.52 16.29
CA ALA A 83 -10.04 2.08 16.86
C ALA A 83 -10.48 3.10 17.93
N GLY A 84 -11.38 4.02 17.57
CA GLY A 84 -11.84 5.05 18.51
C GLY A 84 -12.45 6.35 17.97
N LYS A 85 -12.56 6.59 16.66
CA LYS A 85 -13.41 7.69 16.18
C LYS A 85 -14.87 7.24 16.20
N LYS A 86 -15.64 7.69 17.20
CA LYS A 86 -17.11 7.65 17.13
C LYS A 86 -17.52 8.41 15.85
N PRO A 87 -18.43 7.87 15.02
CA PRO A 87 -18.93 8.60 13.88
C PRO A 87 -19.52 9.92 14.37
N ASP A 88 -19.13 11.03 13.74
CA ASP A 88 -19.69 12.34 14.03
C ASP A 88 -21.21 12.27 13.84
N ILE A 89 -21.96 12.40 14.93
CA ILE A 89 -23.41 12.54 14.87
C ILE A 89 -23.67 13.84 14.12
N VAL A 90 -24.09 13.74 12.85
CA VAL A 90 -24.63 14.86 12.11
C VAL A 90 -25.79 15.40 12.95
N LYS A 91 -25.64 16.61 13.49
CA LYS A 91 -26.74 17.31 14.13
C LYS A 91 -27.77 17.57 13.03
N GLU A 92 -28.81 16.76 13.03
CA GLU A 92 -30.03 17.01 12.28
C GLU A 92 -30.53 18.38 12.75
N ASN A 93 -30.42 19.39 11.89
CA ASN A 93 -31.02 20.69 12.13
C ASN A 93 -32.50 20.43 12.41
N ALA A 94 -32.93 20.73 13.63
CA ALA A 94 -34.34 20.76 13.99
C ALA A 94 -35.06 21.67 13.00
N PHE A 95 -35.73 21.07 12.02
CA PHE A 95 -36.59 21.78 11.10
C PHE A 95 -37.87 22.11 11.87
N SER A 96 -37.90 23.30 12.47
CA SER A 96 -39.13 23.94 12.93
C SER A 96 -39.94 24.37 11.69
N GLY A 97 -40.60 23.40 11.06
CA GLY A 97 -41.59 23.64 10.01
C GLY A 97 -42.95 23.18 10.53
N GLU A 98 -43.92 24.09 10.58
CA GLU A 98 -45.29 23.80 11.00
C GLU A 98 -45.91 22.65 10.23
N ILE A 99 -46.61 21.77 10.96
CA ILE A 99 -47.39 20.67 10.39
C ILE A 99 -48.70 21.24 9.85
N LEU A 100 -48.84 21.31 8.52
CA LEU A 100 -50.13 21.47 7.86
C LEU A 100 -50.79 20.10 7.68
N ILE A 101 -51.85 19.84 8.45
CA ILE A 101 -52.72 18.67 8.27
C ILE A 101 -53.74 19.01 7.17
N PRO A 102 -53.78 18.30 6.03
CA PRO A 102 -54.82 18.54 5.03
C PRO A 102 -56.17 17.99 5.54
N HIS A 103 -57.15 18.88 5.65
CA HIS A 103 -58.56 18.53 5.81
C HIS A 103 -59.03 17.84 4.52
N LYS A 104 -59.46 16.58 4.60
CA LYS A 104 -60.19 15.94 3.51
C LYS A 104 -61.68 16.26 3.66
N SER A 105 -62.26 16.79 2.59
CA SER A 105 -63.71 16.94 2.39
C SER A 105 -64.41 15.58 2.31
#